data_AF-A0A3M3ZFN9-F1
#
_entry.id   AF-A0A3M3ZFN9-F1
#
_cell.length_a   1.000
_cell.length_b   1.000
_cell.length_c   1.000
_cell.angle_alpha   90.00
_cell.angle_beta   90.00
_cell.angle_gamma   90.00
#
_symmetry.space_group_name_H-M   'P 1'
#
loop_
_entity.id
_entity.type
_entity.pdbx_description
1 polymer ?
#
loop_
_entity_poly.entity_id
_entity_poly.type
_entity_poly.pdbx_seq_one_letter_code
_entity_poly.pdbx_strand_id
1 'polypeptide(L)'
;MTDFNITSSTSPHDSHCSKTEVTERVDRLYGDACRRYSTYETVVFHHFCSLMIDTFGEDEKASGAAEAFAYARANFDYQTPLEIAAATAADKLKGFCSNGLTVMTCPCGCFEFDETDDDQDSDFQFEGIEDDSELIAEEWAQKEEQWRQDEATNTSVATLKAAYAYTKTAFNNSLFKFVHMWR
;
A
#
# COMPACT_ATOMS: atom_id res chain seq x y z
N MET A 1 -11.17 -24.38 -59.83
CA MET A 1 -11.80 -23.36 -58.94
C MET A 1 -12.17 -24.10 -57.66
N THR A 2 -11.15 -24.47 -56.88
CA THR A 2 -10.77 -23.86 -55.58
C THR A 2 -11.71 -24.29 -54.45
N ASP A 3 -11.39 -25.46 -53.89
CA ASP A 3 -11.88 -25.93 -52.60
C ASP A 3 -11.24 -25.09 -51.48
N PHE A 4 -12.05 -24.31 -50.77
CA PHE A 4 -11.62 -23.62 -49.55
C PHE A 4 -12.04 -24.42 -48.33
N ASN A 5 -11.08 -25.18 -47.81
CA ASN A 5 -11.20 -25.91 -46.56
C ASN A 5 -10.87 -24.94 -45.41
N ILE A 6 -11.89 -24.36 -44.77
CA ILE A 6 -11.70 -23.51 -43.58
C ILE A 6 -11.82 -24.40 -42.34
N THR A 7 -10.68 -24.88 -41.87
CA THR A 7 -10.56 -25.44 -40.52
C THR A 7 -10.63 -24.28 -39.52
N SER A 8 -11.80 -24.05 -38.95
CA SER A 8 -11.97 -23.24 -37.74
C SER A 8 -11.35 -24.00 -36.57
N SER A 9 -10.10 -23.66 -36.26
CA SER A 9 -9.43 -24.09 -35.03
C SER A 9 -10.02 -23.28 -33.87
N THR A 10 -10.98 -23.87 -33.17
CA THR A 10 -11.46 -23.34 -31.88
C THR A 10 -10.38 -23.63 -30.83
N SER A 11 -9.54 -22.63 -30.55
CA SER A 11 -8.61 -22.66 -29.43
C SER A 11 -9.42 -22.55 -28.12
N PRO A 12 -9.11 -23.31 -27.06
CA PRO A 12 -9.75 -23.14 -25.78
C PRO A 12 -9.35 -21.79 -25.20
N HIS A 13 -10.33 -20.93 -24.96
CA HIS A 13 -10.17 -19.72 -24.14
C HIS A 13 -9.98 -20.16 -22.68
N ASP A 14 -8.75 -20.48 -22.30
CA ASP A 14 -8.35 -20.31 -20.91
C ASP A 14 -8.35 -18.81 -20.63
N SER A 15 -9.35 -18.37 -19.87
CA SER A 15 -9.59 -16.99 -19.45
C SER A 15 -8.53 -16.53 -18.44
N HIS A 16 -7.27 -16.49 -18.86
CA HIS A 16 -6.22 -15.75 -18.19
C HIS A 16 -6.23 -14.35 -18.78
N CYS A 17 -6.83 -13.38 -18.08
CA CYS A 17 -6.67 -11.97 -18.44
C CYS A 17 -5.16 -11.71 -18.46
N SER A 18 -4.64 -11.42 -19.65
CA SER A 18 -3.20 -11.27 -19.83
C SER A 18 -2.75 -10.02 -19.10
N LYS A 19 -1.53 -10.04 -18.54
CA LYS A 19 -0.96 -8.90 -17.81
C LYS A 19 -1.14 -7.56 -18.54
N THR A 20 -0.97 -7.56 -19.86
CA THR A 20 -1.17 -6.38 -20.72
C THR A 20 -2.60 -5.87 -20.72
N GLU A 21 -3.59 -6.76 -20.73
CA GLU A 21 -5.01 -6.35 -20.64
C GLU A 21 -5.33 -5.76 -19.27
N VAL A 22 -4.72 -6.28 -18.20
CA VAL A 22 -4.87 -5.73 -16.84
C VAL A 22 -4.29 -4.31 -16.78
N THR A 23 -3.08 -4.09 -17.27
CA THR A 23 -2.44 -2.76 -17.26
C THR A 23 -3.22 -1.76 -18.12
N GLU A 24 -3.63 -2.14 -19.34
CA GLU A 24 -4.45 -1.28 -20.20
C GLU A 24 -5.79 -0.91 -19.57
N ARG A 25 -6.36 -1.82 -18.78
CA ARG A 25 -7.59 -1.57 -18.05
C ARG A 25 -7.37 -0.55 -16.93
N VAL A 26 -6.29 -0.67 -16.16
CA VAL A 26 -5.93 0.31 -15.13
C VAL A 26 -5.68 1.69 -15.74
N ASP A 27 -4.92 1.77 -16.84
CA ASP A 27 -4.66 3.02 -17.57
C ASP A 27 -5.96 3.69 -18.04
N ARG A 28 -6.92 2.89 -18.49
CA ARG A 28 -8.24 3.39 -18.90
C ARG A 28 -9.01 3.96 -17.71
N LEU A 29 -8.96 3.33 -16.54
CA LEU A 29 -9.61 3.85 -15.33
C LEU A 29 -9.01 5.20 -14.92
N TYR A 30 -7.68 5.32 -14.96
CA TYR A 30 -7.01 6.59 -14.69
C TYR A 30 -7.39 7.67 -15.73
N GLY A 31 -7.40 7.31 -17.02
CA GLY A 31 -7.85 8.20 -18.09
C GLY A 31 -9.31 8.62 -17.94
N ASP A 32 -10.19 7.76 -17.46
CA ASP A 32 -11.58 8.08 -17.15
C ASP A 32 -11.70 9.04 -15.97
N ALA A 33 -10.92 8.85 -14.91
CA ALA A 33 -10.86 9.77 -13.79
C ALA A 33 -10.38 11.16 -14.23
N CYS A 34 -9.30 11.23 -15.02
CA CYS A 34 -8.78 12.47 -15.61
C CYS A 34 -9.84 13.19 -16.45
N ARG A 35 -10.63 12.47 -17.24
CA ARG A 35 -11.67 13.06 -18.10
C ARG A 35 -12.85 13.64 -17.32
N ARG A 36 -13.24 13.00 -16.20
CA ARG A 36 -14.43 13.40 -15.43
C ARG A 36 -14.14 14.43 -14.35
N TYR A 37 -12.93 14.40 -13.78
CA TYR A 37 -12.59 15.13 -12.56
C TYR A 37 -11.36 16.04 -12.73
N SER A 38 -11.12 16.53 -13.95
CA SER A 38 -9.89 17.22 -14.37
C SER A 38 -9.53 18.50 -13.59
N THR A 39 -10.39 18.99 -12.70
CA THR A 39 -10.23 20.28 -12.03
C THR A 39 -9.15 20.25 -10.95
N TYR A 40 -9.04 19.16 -10.20
CA TYR A 40 -8.08 19.02 -9.10
C TYR A 40 -7.42 17.65 -9.16
N GLU A 41 -6.09 17.62 -9.11
CA GLU A 41 -5.31 16.39 -9.17
C GLU A 41 -5.70 15.41 -8.04
N THR A 42 -5.85 15.91 -6.81
CA THR A 42 -6.29 15.11 -5.66
C THR A 42 -7.64 14.45 -5.90
N VAL A 43 -8.57 15.14 -6.57
CA VAL A 43 -9.90 14.61 -6.88
C VAL A 43 -9.83 13.54 -7.97
N VAL A 44 -9.02 13.75 -9.01
CA VAL A 44 -8.72 12.70 -10.01
C VAL A 44 -8.17 11.45 -9.32
N PHE A 45 -7.18 11.64 -8.44
CA PHE A 45 -6.52 10.55 -7.73
C PHE A 45 -7.50 9.76 -6.83
N HIS A 46 -8.31 10.45 -6.01
CA HIS A 46 -9.29 9.79 -5.14
C HIS A 46 -10.32 8.99 -5.96
N HIS A 47 -10.82 9.57 -7.06
CA HIS A 47 -11.75 8.86 -7.93
C HIS A 47 -11.11 7.69 -8.67
N PHE A 48 -9.87 7.81 -9.11
CA PHE A 48 -9.13 6.68 -9.65
C PHE A 48 -9.03 5.53 -8.65
N CYS A 49 -8.68 5.83 -7.39
CA CYS A 49 -8.59 4.81 -6.34
C CYS A 49 -9.95 4.14 -6.08
N SER A 50 -11.04 4.91 -6.06
CA SER A 50 -12.41 4.35 -5.96
C SER A 50 -12.75 3.44 -7.14
N LEU A 51 -12.44 3.87 -8.38
CA LEU A 51 -12.72 3.09 -9.59
C LEU A 51 -11.95 1.77 -9.64
N MET A 52 -10.73 1.73 -9.08
CA MET A 52 -9.96 0.50 -8.92
C MET A 52 -10.70 -0.51 -8.06
N ILE A 53 -11.23 -0.08 -6.91
CA ILE A 53 -11.99 -0.93 -5.99
C ILE A 53 -13.32 -1.37 -6.63
N ASP A 54 -14.04 -0.45 -7.28
CA ASP A 54 -15.29 -0.77 -7.97
C ASP A 54 -15.08 -1.80 -9.10
N THR A 55 -13.90 -1.81 -9.73
CA THR A 55 -13.60 -2.67 -10.88
C THR A 55 -12.99 -4.02 -10.49
N PHE A 56 -12.05 -4.03 -9.54
CA PHE A 56 -11.26 -5.21 -9.19
C PHE A 56 -11.66 -5.81 -7.82
N GLY A 57 -12.51 -5.11 -7.05
CA GLY A 57 -12.94 -5.50 -5.72
C GLY A 57 -12.04 -4.93 -4.60
N GLU A 58 -12.50 -5.06 -3.36
CA GLU A 58 -11.77 -4.60 -2.17
C GLU A 58 -10.60 -5.53 -1.78
N ASP A 59 -10.64 -6.80 -2.17
CA ASP A 59 -9.56 -7.75 -1.87
C ASP A 59 -8.39 -7.60 -2.86
N GLU A 60 -7.42 -6.78 -2.49
CA GLU A 60 -6.21 -6.55 -3.28
C GLU A 60 -5.39 -7.82 -3.53
N LYS A 61 -5.57 -8.89 -2.73
CA LYS A 61 -4.83 -10.14 -2.89
C LYS A 61 -5.56 -11.17 -3.75
N ALA A 62 -6.78 -10.87 -4.20
CA ALA A 62 -7.55 -11.76 -5.04
C ALA A 62 -6.82 -12.03 -6.38
N SER A 63 -6.98 -13.26 -6.89
CA SER A 63 -6.43 -13.67 -8.17
C SER A 63 -7.01 -12.79 -9.29
N GLY A 64 -6.14 -12.10 -10.04
CA GLY A 64 -6.50 -11.14 -11.08
C GLY A 64 -6.53 -9.67 -10.61
N ALA A 65 -6.83 -9.41 -9.33
CA ALA A 65 -6.80 -8.05 -8.76
C ALA A 65 -5.39 -7.65 -8.32
N ALA A 66 -4.62 -8.59 -7.76
CA ALA A 66 -3.28 -8.32 -7.23
C ALA A 66 -2.32 -7.67 -8.24
N GLU A 67 -2.39 -8.09 -9.51
CA GLU A 67 -1.57 -7.49 -10.57
C GLU A 67 -2.02 -6.07 -10.92
N ALA A 68 -3.33 -5.81 -10.92
CA ALA A 68 -3.89 -4.49 -11.17
C ALA A 68 -3.48 -3.50 -10.07
N PHE A 69 -3.62 -3.88 -8.80
CA PHE A 69 -3.25 -3.04 -7.67
C PHE A 69 -1.73 -2.84 -7.57
N ALA A 70 -0.92 -3.88 -7.85
CA ALA A 70 0.53 -3.72 -7.91
C ALA A 70 0.96 -2.74 -9.01
N TYR A 71 0.35 -2.81 -10.19
CA TYR A 71 0.60 -1.87 -11.28
C TYR A 71 0.14 -0.45 -10.94
N ALA A 72 -1.05 -0.30 -10.34
CA ALA A 72 -1.59 0.98 -9.92
C ALA A 72 -0.74 1.66 -8.85
N ARG A 73 -0.24 0.90 -7.86
CA ARG A 73 0.69 1.41 -6.84
C ARG A 73 2.03 1.85 -7.43
N ALA A 74 2.53 1.14 -8.44
CA ALA A 74 3.83 1.44 -9.05
C ALA A 74 3.82 2.63 -10.01
N ASN A 75 2.69 2.93 -10.66
CA ASN A 75 2.63 3.95 -11.74
C ASN A 75 1.74 5.15 -11.41
N PHE A 76 0.79 5.00 -10.50
CA PHE A 76 -0.22 6.00 -10.17
C PHE A 76 -0.35 6.26 -8.67
N ASP A 77 0.61 5.77 -7.86
CA ASP A 77 0.65 5.94 -6.41
C ASP A 77 -0.64 5.53 -5.69
N TYR A 78 -1.34 4.51 -6.20
CA TYR A 78 -2.62 4.05 -5.65
C TYR A 78 -2.59 3.90 -4.12
N GLN A 79 -3.65 4.40 -3.48
CA GLN A 79 -3.87 4.32 -2.04
C GLN A 79 -5.22 3.67 -1.74
N THR A 80 -5.27 2.93 -0.65
CA THR A 80 -6.51 2.38 -0.10
C THR A 80 -7.41 3.50 0.46
N PRO A 81 -8.72 3.26 0.63
CA PRO A 81 -9.62 4.24 1.21
C PRO A 81 -9.19 4.68 2.61
N LEU A 82 -8.59 3.77 3.38
CA LEU A 82 -8.06 4.07 4.72
C LEU A 82 -6.83 4.96 4.65
N GLU A 83 -5.90 4.69 3.73
CA GLU A 83 -4.72 5.52 3.51
C GLU A 83 -5.11 6.93 3.04
N ILE A 84 -6.08 7.03 2.12
CA ILE A 84 -6.63 8.31 1.65
C ILE A 84 -7.28 9.09 2.79
N ALA A 85 -8.08 8.42 3.64
CA ALA A 85 -8.71 9.07 4.78
C ALA A 85 -7.68 9.60 5.78
N ALA A 86 -6.63 8.82 6.07
CA ALA A 86 -5.53 9.24 6.93
C ALA A 86 -4.74 10.42 6.34
N ALA A 87 -4.42 10.38 5.05
CA ALA A 87 -3.75 11.46 4.34
C ALA A 87 -4.60 12.74 4.34
N THR A 88 -5.89 12.62 4.02
CA THR A 88 -6.84 13.74 4.01
C THR A 88 -6.98 14.37 5.40
N ALA A 89 -7.03 13.56 6.46
CA ALA A 89 -7.07 14.07 7.83
C ALA A 89 -5.78 14.82 8.20
N ALA A 90 -4.62 14.28 7.86
CA ALA A 90 -3.33 14.94 8.07
C ALA A 90 -3.21 16.26 7.28
N ASP A 91 -3.73 16.30 6.06
CA ASP A 91 -3.73 17.49 5.21
C ASP A 91 -4.71 18.55 5.70
N LYS A 92 -5.86 18.13 6.25
CA LYS A 92 -6.79 19.04 6.96
C LYS A 92 -6.10 19.77 8.11
N LEU A 93 -5.30 19.07 8.92
CA LEU A 93 -4.53 19.68 10.01
C LEU A 93 -3.48 20.69 9.52
N LYS A 94 -2.97 20.51 8.30
CA LYS A 94 -2.05 21.46 7.64
C LYS A 94 -2.78 22.61 6.92
N GLY A 95 -4.11 22.62 6.95
CA GLY A 95 -4.94 23.66 6.30
C GLY A 95 -5.27 23.40 4.83
N PHE A 96 -5.17 22.15 4.35
CA PHE A 96 -5.61 21.75 3.01
C PHE A 96 -6.96 21.03 3.06
N CYS A 97 -7.86 21.31 2.11
CA CYS A 97 -9.13 20.61 2.00
C CYS A 97 -9.00 19.30 1.22
N SER A 98 -10.10 18.56 1.10
CA SER A 98 -10.19 17.33 0.31
C SER A 98 -9.86 17.49 -1.18
N ASN A 99 -9.88 18.73 -1.71
CA ASN A 99 -9.47 19.02 -3.08
C ASN A 99 -7.96 19.32 -3.20
N GLY A 100 -7.20 19.23 -2.09
CA GLY A 100 -5.77 19.53 -2.04
C GLY A 100 -5.44 21.03 -2.02
N LEU A 101 -6.42 21.90 -1.74
CA LEU A 101 -6.25 23.35 -1.76
C LEU A 101 -6.38 23.97 -0.38
N THR A 102 -5.71 25.09 -0.15
CA THR A 102 -5.80 25.82 1.13
C THR A 102 -7.04 26.70 1.17
N VAL A 103 -7.43 27.17 2.37
CA VAL A 103 -8.57 28.09 2.56
C VAL A 103 -8.55 29.28 1.60
N MET A 104 -7.37 29.87 1.37
CA MET A 104 -7.22 31.05 0.51
C MET A 104 -7.28 30.73 -0.99
N THR A 105 -7.19 29.45 -1.37
CA THR A 105 -7.04 29.03 -2.77
C THR A 105 -8.14 28.10 -3.25
N CYS A 106 -8.99 27.59 -2.35
CA CYS A 106 -10.07 26.69 -2.70
C CYS A 106 -11.31 27.47 -3.17
N PRO A 107 -11.67 27.45 -4.47
CA PRO A 107 -12.84 28.18 -4.97
C PRO A 107 -14.16 27.50 -4.59
N CYS A 108 -14.12 26.31 -3.98
CA CYS A 108 -15.28 25.57 -3.51
C CYS A 108 -15.72 25.95 -2.09
N GLY A 109 -15.03 26.88 -1.41
CA GLY A 109 -15.42 27.33 -0.07
C GLY A 109 -15.36 26.22 1.00
N CYS A 110 -14.48 25.22 0.85
CA CYS A 110 -14.41 24.03 1.72
C CYS A 110 -14.13 24.31 3.21
N PHE A 111 -13.91 25.57 3.59
CA PHE A 111 -13.59 26.02 4.94
C PHE A 111 -14.59 27.08 5.46
N GLU A 112 -15.64 27.40 4.69
CA GLU A 112 -16.66 28.39 5.09
C GLU A 112 -17.74 27.79 6.01
N PHE A 113 -17.53 26.60 6.59
CA PHE A 113 -18.52 25.87 7.39
C PHE A 113 -18.12 25.60 8.84
N ASP A 114 -17.02 26.16 9.34
CA ASP A 114 -16.75 26.24 10.79
C ASP A 114 -16.81 27.71 11.22
N GLU A 115 -17.90 28.40 10.90
CA GLU A 115 -18.41 29.42 11.81
C GLU A 115 -19.10 28.66 12.94
N THR A 116 -18.29 28.24 13.93
CA THR A 116 -18.83 28.17 15.27
C THR A 116 -19.24 29.59 15.63
N ASP A 117 -20.48 29.94 15.31
CA ASP A 117 -21.32 30.84 16.11
C ASP A 117 -21.54 30.22 17.51
N ASP A 118 -20.46 29.78 18.17
CA ASP A 118 -20.46 29.44 19.58
C ASP A 118 -20.15 30.73 20.34
N ASP A 119 -21.16 31.57 20.45
CA ASP A 119 -21.39 32.39 21.64
C ASP A 119 -21.67 31.47 22.85
N GLN A 120 -20.80 30.50 23.12
CA GLN A 120 -20.80 29.76 24.38
C GLN A 120 -19.84 30.44 25.35
N ASP A 121 -20.41 31.47 25.96
CA ASP A 121 -20.12 31.94 27.30
C ASP A 121 -20.19 30.73 28.27
N SER A 122 -19.11 29.96 28.38
CA SER A 122 -18.96 28.97 29.45
C SER A 122 -17.51 28.94 29.93
N ASP A 123 -17.33 29.61 31.06
CA ASP A 123 -16.33 29.44 32.10
C ASP A 123 -15.74 28.02 32.17
N PHE A 124 -14.82 27.68 31.26
CA PHE A 124 -14.13 26.40 31.27
C PHE A 124 -12.90 26.52 32.16
N GLN A 125 -13.07 26.16 33.42
CA GLN A 125 -11.99 26.03 34.37
C GLN A 125 -11.09 24.87 33.92
N PHE A 126 -9.94 25.20 33.34
CA PHE A 126 -8.89 24.26 32.95
C PHE A 126 -8.38 23.50 34.18
N GLU A 127 -8.98 22.33 34.45
CA GLU A 127 -8.37 21.33 35.33
C GLU A 127 -7.15 20.76 34.62
N GLY A 128 -6.02 20.79 35.33
CA GLY A 128 -4.69 20.63 34.78
C GLY A 128 -4.52 19.40 33.89
N ILE A 129 -3.87 19.61 32.74
CA ILE A 129 -3.29 18.53 31.94
C ILE A 129 -2.27 17.81 32.82
N GLU A 130 -2.54 16.54 33.13
CA GLU A 130 -1.55 15.65 33.74
C GLU A 130 -0.41 15.46 32.73
N ASP A 131 0.81 15.83 33.14
CA ASP A 131 2.02 15.76 32.29
C ASP A 131 2.49 14.31 32.18
N ASP A 132 1.82 13.53 31.34
CA ASP A 132 2.11 12.12 31.09
C ASP A 132 3.39 11.91 30.23
N SER A 133 4.18 12.96 30.03
CA SER A 133 5.41 12.93 29.22
C SER A 133 6.44 11.92 29.74
N GLU A 134 6.48 11.69 31.06
CA GLU A 134 7.40 10.73 31.67
C GLU A 134 7.00 9.28 31.34
N LEU A 135 5.70 8.96 31.37
CA LEU A 135 5.18 7.64 31.01
C LEU A 135 5.46 7.32 29.54
N ILE A 136 5.24 8.30 28.65
CA ILE A 136 5.52 8.15 27.21
C ILE A 136 7.01 7.91 26.98
N ALA A 137 7.90 8.66 27.66
CA ALA A 137 9.34 8.49 27.53
C ALA A 137 9.82 7.10 27.99
N GLU A 138 9.25 6.57 29.08
CA GLU A 138 9.53 5.22 29.57
C GLU A 138 9.07 4.13 28.59
N GLU A 139 7.90 4.29 27.97
CA GLU A 139 7.37 3.34 26.98
C GLU A 139 8.28 3.27 25.74
N TRP A 140 8.75 4.42 25.25
CA TRP A 140 9.66 4.48 24.10
C TRP A 140 11.01 3.84 24.40
N ALA A 141 11.58 4.08 25.60
CA ALA A 141 12.85 3.47 26.01
C ALA A 141 12.74 1.94 26.09
N GLN A 142 11.62 1.42 26.59
CA GLN A 142 11.38 -0.02 26.66
C GLN A 142 11.24 -0.65 25.27
N LYS A 143 10.55 0.04 24.34
CA LYS A 143 10.37 -0.42 22.96
C LYS A 143 11.70 -0.43 22.19
N GLU A 144 12.56 0.54 22.42
CA GLU A 144 13.90 0.61 21.81
C GLU A 144 14.84 -0.49 22.34
N GLU A 145 14.77 -0.80 23.64
CA GLU A 145 15.47 -1.94 24.23
C GLU A 145 15.01 -3.27 23.62
N GLN A 146 13.70 -3.45 23.47
CA GLN A 146 13.12 -4.65 22.86
C GLN A 146 13.60 -4.83 21.42
N TRP A 147 13.59 -3.75 20.62
CA TRP A 147 14.10 -3.77 19.25
C TRP A 147 15.57 -4.20 19.19
N ARG A 148 16.39 -3.73 20.14
CA ARG A 148 17.81 -4.11 20.21
C ARG A 148 18.00 -5.60 20.53
N GLN A 149 17.16 -6.17 21.39
CA GLN A 149 17.19 -7.61 21.67
C GLN A 149 16.72 -8.45 20.48
N ASP A 150 15.71 -7.99 19.75
CA ASP A 150 15.24 -8.66 18.53
C ASP A 150 16.30 -8.64 17.43
N GLU A 151 17.04 -7.54 17.27
CA GLU A 151 18.16 -7.46 16.31
C GLU A 151 19.31 -8.40 16.70
N ALA A 152 19.67 -8.46 17.98
CA ALA A 152 20.71 -9.35 18.49
C ALA A 152 20.33 -10.83 18.34
N THR A 153 19.09 -11.19 18.68
CA THR A 153 18.60 -12.56 18.54
C THR A 153 18.51 -12.97 17.07
N ASN A 154 17.99 -12.12 16.19
CA ASN A 154 17.96 -12.38 14.74
C ASN A 154 19.36 -12.59 14.15
N THR A 155 20.33 -11.76 14.56
CA THR A 155 21.73 -11.89 14.13
C THR A 155 22.36 -13.20 14.62
N SER A 156 22.09 -13.59 15.88
CA SER A 156 22.58 -14.87 16.43
C SER A 156 21.97 -16.09 15.72
N VAL A 157 20.68 -16.05 15.40
CA VAL A 157 19.96 -17.11 14.66
C VAL A 157 20.49 -17.22 13.24
N ALA A 158 20.76 -16.09 12.57
CA ALA A 158 21.38 -16.08 11.25
C ALA A 158 22.78 -16.70 11.27
N THR A 159 23.58 -16.36 12.28
CA THR A 159 24.95 -16.88 12.45
C THR A 159 24.94 -18.39 12.71
N LEU A 160 24.05 -18.89 13.58
CA LEU A 160 23.89 -20.32 13.85
C LEU A 160 23.43 -21.09 12.61
N LYS A 161 22.49 -20.54 11.83
CA LYS A 161 22.04 -21.14 10.55
C LYS A 161 23.18 -21.23 9.55
N ALA A 162 24.02 -20.19 9.44
CA ALA A 162 25.18 -20.19 8.56
C ALA A 162 26.23 -21.24 8.99
N ALA A 163 26.54 -21.33 10.28
CA ALA A 163 27.45 -22.34 10.83
C ALA A 163 26.93 -23.77 10.61
N TYR A 164 25.63 -23.99 10.79
CA TYR A 164 24.99 -25.28 10.52
C TYR A 164 25.05 -25.66 9.03
N ALA A 165 24.80 -24.72 8.12
CA ALA A 165 24.91 -24.96 6.68
C ALA A 165 26.35 -25.29 6.25
N TYR A 166 27.33 -24.58 6.79
CA TYR A 166 28.74 -24.82 6.52
C TYR A 166 29.21 -26.21 7.02
N THR A 167 28.82 -26.59 8.24
CA THR A 167 29.17 -27.91 8.79
C THR A 167 28.48 -29.05 8.05
N LYS A 168 27.22 -28.89 7.65
CA LYS A 168 26.48 -29.87 6.83
C LYS A 168 27.13 -30.08 5.46
N THR A 169 27.55 -29.01 4.79
CA THR A 169 28.25 -29.12 3.49
C THR A 169 29.63 -29.75 3.64
N ALA A 170 30.39 -29.38 4.68
CA ALA A 170 31.69 -29.99 4.97
C ALA A 170 31.57 -31.50 5.27
N PHE A 171 30.56 -31.92 6.04
CA PHE A 171 30.31 -33.33 6.35
C PHE A 171 29.93 -34.13 5.10
N ASN A 172 29.04 -33.59 4.26
CA ASN A 172 28.66 -34.23 3.00
C ASN A 172 29.87 -34.38 2.06
N ASN A 173 30.70 -33.34 1.91
CA ASN A 173 31.91 -33.40 1.09
C ASN A 173 32.96 -34.39 1.63
N SER A 174 33.05 -34.54 2.94
CA SER A 174 33.90 -35.56 3.58
C SER A 174 33.39 -36.98 3.30
N LEU A 175 32.09 -37.22 3.47
CA LEU A 175 31.47 -38.52 3.14
C LEU A 175 31.63 -38.88 1.66
N PHE A 176 31.47 -37.92 0.74
CA PHE A 176 31.70 -38.15 -0.68
C PHE A 176 33.15 -38.56 -0.98
N LYS A 177 34.15 -37.95 -0.32
CA LYS A 177 35.55 -38.37 -0.46
C LYS A 177 35.80 -39.79 0.04
N PHE A 178 35.20 -40.18 1.17
CA PHE A 178 35.31 -41.55 1.66
C PHE A 178 34.65 -42.56 0.72
N VAL A 179 33.47 -42.28 0.17
CA VAL A 179 32.80 -43.16 -0.79
C VAL A 179 33.60 -43.29 -2.10
N HIS A 180 34.22 -42.21 -2.58
CA HIS A 180 35.04 -42.24 -3.80
C HIS A 180 36.40 -42.96 -3.63
N MET A 181 36.87 -43.13 -2.40
CA MET A 181 38.13 -43.79 -2.08
C MET A 181 37.99 -45.32 -1.91
N TRP A 182 36.76 -45.82 -1.78
CA TRP A 182 36.42 -47.23 -1.61
C TRP A 182 35.80 -47.89 -2.86
N ARG A 183 35.97 -47.29 -4.04
CA ARG A 183 35.50 -47.81 -5.34
C ARG A 183 36.65 -47.98 -6.32
#